data_AF-A0A9X1B2W5-F1
#
_entry.id   AF-A0A9X1B2W5-F1
#
_cell.length_a   1.000
_cell.length_b   1.000
_cell.length_c   1.000
_cell.angle_alpha   90.00
_cell.angle_beta   90.00
_cell.angle_gamma   90.00
#
_symmetry.space_group_name_H-M   'P 1'
#
loop_
_entity.id
_entity.type
_entity.pdbx_description
1 polymer ?
#
loop_
_entity_poly.entity_id
_entity_poly.type
_entity_poly.pdbx_seq_one_letter_code
_entity_poly.pdbx_strand_id
1 'polypeptide(L)'
;MRHLLPFCCASALFVTSLDALAVETAPRISDREIIESLTRLDAGQSTLEQRLTALEQRMDQRFTAMEETMNQRFAAMESAMDRRFIAIEKDMDQRFGAMENLMDQRFAAVEKRLDDLFAMMLTMFSALVLLIVSLFGYIVWDRRTALRPLESRLARLEQDLERDLQLRHEEGSLLTRLLKALRELAREDERLANVLRSFSVL
;
A
#
# COMPACT_ATOMS: atom_id res chain seq x y z
N MET A 1 37.67 104.21 -91.35
CA MET A 1 36.99 105.00 -90.28
C MET A 1 35.54 105.16 -90.72
N ARG A 2 34.47 104.81 -90.00
CA ARG A 2 34.23 104.51 -88.57
C ARG A 2 33.05 103.53 -88.48
N HIS A 3 33.13 102.62 -87.51
CA HIS A 3 32.19 101.56 -87.15
C HIS A 3 30.86 102.09 -86.57
N LEU A 4 29.78 101.29 -86.63
CA LEU A 4 29.25 100.52 -85.49
C LEU A 4 27.92 99.78 -85.81
N LEU A 5 27.96 98.46 -85.60
CA LEU A 5 26.87 97.48 -85.39
C LEU A 5 26.36 97.58 -83.92
N PRO A 6 25.44 96.74 -83.36
CA PRO A 6 24.57 95.65 -83.90
C PRO A 6 23.17 95.49 -83.19
N PHE A 7 22.42 94.44 -83.60
CA PHE A 7 21.52 93.56 -82.79
C PHE A 7 20.73 94.13 -81.60
N CYS A 8 19.40 94.03 -81.64
CA CYS A 8 18.58 93.45 -80.56
C CYS A 8 17.06 93.51 -80.86
N CYS A 9 16.35 92.46 -80.44
CA CYS A 9 14.90 92.41 -80.19
C CYS A 9 14.02 92.35 -81.45
N ALA A 10 13.61 91.18 -81.96
CA ALA A 10 13.01 90.05 -81.22
C ALA A 10 11.87 90.50 -80.28
N SER A 11 10.87 91.18 -80.84
CA SER A 11 9.58 91.50 -80.20
C SER A 11 8.78 92.29 -81.24
N ALA A 12 7.53 92.06 -81.55
CA ALA A 12 6.55 91.14 -81.03
C ALA A 12 5.32 91.34 -81.95
N LEU A 13 4.48 90.31 -82.03
CA LEU A 13 3.04 90.46 -82.27
C LEU A 13 2.65 90.97 -83.67
N PHE A 14 2.41 90.07 -84.61
CA PHE A 14 1.15 90.02 -85.37
C PHE A 14 1.10 88.74 -86.24
N VAL A 15 1.51 87.60 -85.67
CA VAL A 15 1.33 86.25 -86.23
C VAL A 15 0.61 85.39 -85.19
N THR A 16 -0.57 85.84 -84.76
CA THR A 16 -1.45 85.06 -83.88
C THR A 16 -2.87 85.08 -84.42
N SER A 17 -3.01 84.56 -85.63
CA SER A 17 -4.24 83.91 -86.09
C SER A 17 -4.01 82.40 -85.99
N LEU A 18 -3.85 81.90 -84.77
CA LEU A 18 -4.01 80.49 -84.46
C LEU A 18 -5.22 80.40 -83.55
N ASP A 19 -6.38 80.20 -84.17
CA ASP A 19 -7.56 79.63 -83.53
C ASP A 19 -7.24 78.17 -83.17
N ALA A 20 -6.37 78.00 -82.16
CA ALA A 20 -5.99 76.73 -81.57
C ALA A 20 -6.65 76.61 -80.21
N LEU A 21 -7.99 76.56 -80.21
CA LEU A 21 -8.80 76.01 -79.13
C LEU A 21 -10.03 75.39 -79.79
N ALA A 22 -9.77 74.41 -80.64
CA ALA A 22 -10.68 73.29 -80.80
C ALA A 22 -10.80 72.62 -79.43
N VAL A 23 -11.70 73.14 -78.61
CA VAL A 23 -12.37 72.32 -77.60
C VAL A 23 -13.05 71.25 -78.44
N GLU A 24 -12.42 70.07 -78.54
CA GLU A 24 -13.09 68.87 -79.00
C GLU A 24 -14.28 68.70 -78.07
N THR A 25 -15.44 69.15 -78.54
CA THR A 25 -16.72 68.70 -78.03
C THR A 25 -16.61 67.19 -78.00
N ALA A 26 -16.60 66.63 -76.78
CA ALA A 26 -16.71 65.20 -76.57
C ALA A 26 -17.78 64.68 -77.53
N PRO A 27 -17.52 63.59 -78.29
CA PRO A 27 -18.45 63.08 -79.27
C PRO A 27 -19.83 63.01 -78.61
N ARG A 28 -20.82 63.65 -79.23
CA ARG A 28 -22.21 63.63 -78.76
C ARG A 28 -22.68 62.18 -78.87
N ILE A 29 -22.50 61.42 -77.80
CA ILE A 29 -23.02 60.06 -77.68
C ILE A 29 -24.51 60.18 -77.98
N SER A 30 -24.96 59.42 -78.99
CA SER A 30 -26.37 59.39 -79.35
C SER A 30 -27.14 58.67 -78.25
N ASP A 31 -28.35 59.13 -77.92
CA ASP A 31 -29.23 58.46 -76.95
C ASP A 31 -29.39 56.95 -77.26
N ARG A 32 -29.27 56.59 -78.55
CA ARG A 32 -29.27 55.19 -79.01
C ARG A 32 -28.06 54.37 -78.52
N GLU A 33 -26.84 54.92 -78.55
CA GLU A 33 -25.64 54.23 -78.06
C GLU A 33 -25.64 54.09 -76.53
N ILE A 34 -26.26 55.05 -75.82
CA ILE A 34 -26.48 54.97 -74.37
C ILE A 34 -27.45 53.83 -74.05
N ILE A 35 -28.56 53.71 -74.78
CA ILE A 35 -29.54 52.63 -74.58
C ILE A 35 -28.91 51.26 -74.87
N GLU A 36 -28.11 51.14 -75.92
CA GLU A 36 -27.45 49.89 -76.30
C GLU A 36 -26.36 49.47 -75.29
N SER A 37 -25.63 50.43 -74.74
CA SER A 37 -24.67 50.17 -73.66
C SER A 37 -25.36 49.82 -72.34
N LEU A 38 -26.45 50.52 -71.97
CA LEU A 38 -27.24 50.22 -70.78
C LEU A 38 -27.88 48.84 -70.83
N THR A 39 -28.47 48.46 -71.96
CA THR A 39 -29.05 47.12 -72.15
C THR A 39 -27.99 46.02 -72.07
N ARG A 40 -26.78 46.25 -72.60
CA ARG A 40 -25.65 45.33 -72.43
C ARG A 40 -25.19 45.24 -70.96
N LEU A 41 -25.21 46.36 -70.24
CA LEU A 41 -24.81 46.42 -68.83
C LEU A 41 -25.82 45.70 -67.94
N ASP A 42 -27.11 45.89 -68.20
CA ASP A 42 -28.24 45.22 -67.53
C ASP A 42 -28.19 43.70 -67.75
N ALA A 43 -27.97 43.26 -69.00
CA ALA A 43 -27.73 41.84 -69.31
C ALA A 43 -26.48 41.28 -68.59
N GLY A 44 -25.43 42.09 -68.47
CA GLY A 44 -24.23 41.76 -67.71
C GLY A 44 -24.48 41.62 -66.20
N GLN A 45 -25.27 42.53 -65.61
CA GLN A 45 -25.68 42.47 -64.21
C GLN A 45 -26.55 41.24 -63.93
N SER A 46 -27.55 40.96 -64.77
CA SER A 46 -28.39 39.78 -64.62
C SER A 46 -27.57 38.48 -64.67
N THR A 47 -26.58 38.40 -65.56
CA THR A 47 -25.66 37.26 -65.64
C THR A 47 -24.79 37.13 -64.37
N LEU A 48 -24.33 38.25 -63.81
CA LEU A 48 -23.56 38.28 -62.57
C LEU A 48 -24.39 37.84 -61.36
N GLU A 49 -25.63 38.30 -61.24
CA GLU A 49 -26.57 37.89 -60.19
C GLU A 49 -26.81 36.39 -60.22
N GLN A 50 -27.10 35.83 -61.41
CA GLN A 50 -27.26 34.38 -61.57
C GLN A 50 -26.01 33.60 -61.13
N ARG A 51 -24.81 34.10 -61.48
CA ARG A 51 -23.55 33.48 -61.06
C ARG A 51 -23.36 33.57 -59.55
N LEU A 52 -23.67 34.70 -58.93
CA LEU A 52 -23.60 34.89 -57.48
C LEU A 52 -24.53 33.92 -56.76
N THR A 53 -25.79 33.83 -57.16
CA THR A 53 -26.76 32.90 -56.57
C THR A 53 -26.32 31.44 -56.73
N ALA A 54 -25.80 31.07 -57.90
CA ALA A 54 -25.27 29.72 -58.11
C ALA A 54 -24.04 29.42 -57.23
N LEU A 55 -23.19 30.42 -56.98
CA LEU A 55 -22.02 30.32 -56.12
C LEU A 55 -22.41 30.18 -54.65
N GLU A 56 -23.39 30.97 -54.19
CA GLU A 56 -23.99 30.88 -52.85
C GLU A 56 -24.58 29.48 -52.62
N GLN A 57 -25.44 28.99 -53.51
CA GLN A 57 -26.00 27.63 -53.41
C GLN A 57 -24.92 26.55 -53.34
N ARG A 58 -23.86 26.68 -54.14
CA ARG A 58 -22.74 25.71 -54.11
C ARG A 58 -21.95 25.79 -52.81
N MET A 59 -21.77 26.98 -52.25
CA MET A 59 -21.12 27.15 -50.94
C MET A 59 -21.98 26.55 -49.83
N ASP A 60 -23.27 26.84 -49.80
CA ASP A 60 -24.19 26.29 -48.80
C ASP A 60 -24.18 24.77 -48.82
N GLN A 61 -24.30 24.15 -50.01
CA GLN A 61 -24.22 22.70 -50.15
C GLN A 61 -22.89 22.12 -49.66
N ARG A 62 -21.77 22.82 -49.86
CA ARG A 62 -20.46 22.39 -49.37
C ARG A 62 -20.33 22.54 -47.86
N PHE A 63 -20.88 23.61 -47.29
CA PHE A 63 -20.90 23.81 -45.85
C PHE A 63 -21.75 22.75 -45.16
N THR A 64 -22.96 22.47 -45.65
CA THR A 64 -23.82 21.43 -45.07
C THR A 64 -23.18 20.04 -45.17
N ALA A 65 -22.58 19.71 -46.31
CA ALA A 65 -21.88 18.43 -46.48
C ALA A 65 -20.65 18.30 -45.54
N MET A 66 -19.92 19.40 -45.35
CA MET A 66 -18.79 19.44 -44.43
C MET A 66 -19.25 19.26 -42.98
N GLU A 67 -20.32 19.96 -42.58
CA GLU A 67 -20.91 19.86 -41.24
C GLU A 67 -21.39 18.44 -40.94
N GLU A 68 -22.10 17.82 -41.88
CA GLU A 68 -22.56 16.43 -41.74
C GLU A 68 -21.38 15.46 -41.60
N THR A 69 -20.33 15.64 -42.41
CA THR A 69 -19.12 14.81 -42.34
C THR A 69 -18.40 14.99 -41.00
N MET A 70 -18.31 16.22 -40.49
CA MET A 70 -17.72 16.47 -39.17
C MET A 70 -18.55 15.82 -38.06
N ASN A 71 -19.88 16.00 -38.08
CA ASN A 71 -20.76 15.40 -37.08
C ASN A 71 -20.67 13.87 -37.06
N GLN A 72 -20.64 13.24 -38.24
CA GLN A 72 -20.43 11.79 -38.34
C GLN A 72 -19.09 11.35 -37.76
N ARG A 73 -18.00 12.09 -38.04
CA ARG A 73 -16.67 11.79 -37.50
C ARG A 73 -16.62 11.96 -35.99
N PHE A 74 -17.24 13.01 -35.45
CA PHE A 74 -17.32 13.21 -34.01
C PHE A 74 -18.10 12.09 -33.32
N ALA A 75 -19.28 11.73 -33.84
CA ALA A 75 -20.09 10.63 -33.30
C ALA A 75 -19.35 9.28 -33.34
N ALA A 76 -18.61 9.02 -34.44
CA ALA A 76 -17.78 7.82 -34.55
C ALA A 76 -16.62 7.81 -33.56
N MET A 77 -15.99 8.97 -33.33
CA MET A 77 -14.90 9.13 -32.35
C MET A 77 -15.41 8.91 -30.92
N GLU A 78 -16.55 9.51 -30.57
CA GLU A 78 -17.20 9.37 -29.27
C GLU A 78 -17.55 7.90 -29.01
N SER A 79 -18.21 7.23 -29.97
CA SER A 79 -18.54 5.81 -29.89
C SER A 79 -17.29 4.92 -29.74
N ALA A 80 -16.18 5.27 -30.39
CA ALA A 80 -14.92 4.55 -30.25
C ALA A 80 -14.27 4.77 -28.87
N MET A 81 -14.34 5.97 -28.32
CA MET A 81 -13.88 6.27 -26.97
C MET A 81 -14.70 5.50 -25.93
N ASP A 82 -16.02 5.51 -26.01
CA ASP A 82 -16.90 4.78 -25.09
C ASP A 82 -16.59 3.29 -25.06
N ARG A 83 -16.44 2.66 -26.23
CA ARG A 83 -16.06 1.24 -26.33
C ARG A 83 -14.71 0.96 -25.68
N ARG A 84 -13.73 1.86 -25.86
CA ARG A 84 -12.41 1.72 -25.22
C ARG A 84 -12.50 1.87 -23.72
N PHE A 85 -13.33 2.80 -23.24
CA PHE A 85 -13.52 3.03 -21.82
C PHE A 85 -14.14 1.81 -21.13
N ILE A 86 -15.23 1.28 -21.71
CA ILE A 86 -15.88 0.04 -21.24
C ILE A 86 -14.91 -1.15 -21.26
N ALA A 87 -14.07 -1.26 -22.30
CA ALA A 87 -13.08 -2.32 -22.38
C ALA A 87 -12.00 -2.22 -21.28
N ILE A 88 -11.54 -0.99 -20.98
CA ILE A 88 -10.58 -0.74 -19.91
C ILE A 88 -11.20 -1.04 -18.55
N GLU A 89 -12.42 -0.58 -18.30
CA GLU A 89 -13.15 -0.85 -17.05
C GLU A 89 -13.29 -2.36 -16.81
N LYS A 90 -13.69 -3.10 -17.84
CA LYS A 90 -13.81 -4.56 -17.75
C LYS A 90 -12.47 -5.27 -17.51
N ASP A 91 -11.39 -4.82 -18.17
CA ASP A 91 -10.04 -5.38 -17.93
C ASP A 91 -9.60 -5.10 -16.49
N MET A 92 -9.83 -3.88 -15.99
CA MET A 92 -9.52 -3.52 -14.61
C MET A 92 -10.30 -4.39 -13.63
N ASP A 93 -11.62 -4.55 -13.79
CA ASP A 93 -12.44 -5.39 -12.93
C ASP A 93 -11.95 -6.84 -12.91
N GLN A 94 -11.62 -7.40 -14.07
CA GLN A 94 -11.08 -8.76 -14.15
C GLN A 94 -9.74 -8.89 -13.43
N ARG A 95 -8.83 -7.93 -13.60
CA ARG A 95 -7.51 -7.95 -12.94
C ARG A 95 -7.62 -7.73 -11.45
N PHE A 96 -8.51 -6.84 -10.99
CA PHE A 96 -8.78 -6.64 -9.57
C PHE A 96 -9.40 -7.90 -8.94
N GLY A 97 -10.42 -8.50 -9.57
CA GLY A 97 -11.02 -9.73 -9.07
C GLY A 97 -10.04 -10.90 -9.05
N ALA A 98 -9.15 -11.02 -10.04
CA ALA A 98 -8.10 -12.05 -10.04
C ALA A 98 -7.07 -11.82 -8.91
N MET A 99 -6.70 -10.56 -8.65
CA MET A 99 -5.78 -10.19 -7.58
C MET A 99 -6.38 -10.45 -6.20
N GLU A 100 -7.65 -10.11 -5.99
CA GLU A 100 -8.40 -10.38 -4.76
C GLU A 100 -8.44 -11.87 -4.47
N ASN A 101 -8.86 -12.69 -5.44
CA ASN A 101 -8.87 -14.15 -5.29
C ASN A 101 -7.48 -14.74 -4.96
N LEU A 102 -6.42 -14.21 -5.58
CA LEU A 102 -5.05 -14.67 -5.30
C LEU A 102 -4.61 -14.27 -3.88
N MET A 103 -4.97 -13.08 -3.42
CA MET A 103 -4.70 -12.64 -2.05
C MET A 103 -5.46 -13.51 -1.05
N ASP A 104 -6.74 -13.76 -1.26
CA ASP A 104 -7.54 -14.63 -0.38
C ASP A 104 -6.96 -16.03 -0.27
N GLN A 105 -6.55 -16.63 -1.39
CA GLN A 105 -5.88 -17.93 -1.38
C GLN A 105 -4.56 -17.90 -0.59
N ARG A 106 -3.78 -16.82 -0.72
CA ARG A 106 -2.51 -16.66 0.01
C ARG A 106 -2.77 -16.47 1.51
N PHE A 107 -3.75 -15.67 1.89
CA PHE A 107 -4.15 -15.47 3.28
C PHE A 107 -4.65 -16.76 3.91
N ALA A 108 -5.58 -17.47 3.26
CA ALA A 108 -6.08 -18.76 3.74
C ALA A 108 -4.96 -19.80 3.90
N ALA A 109 -3.99 -19.83 2.98
CA ALA A 109 -2.82 -20.72 3.09
C ALA A 109 -1.91 -20.33 4.26
N VAL A 110 -1.74 -19.04 4.56
CA VAL A 110 -0.97 -18.55 5.72
C VAL A 110 -1.70 -18.87 7.02
N GLU A 111 -3.01 -18.61 7.09
CA GLU A 111 -3.86 -18.92 8.24
C GLU A 111 -3.77 -20.40 8.60
N LYS A 112 -3.95 -21.29 7.61
CA LYS A 112 -3.79 -22.73 7.83
C LYS A 112 -2.42 -23.12 8.36
N ARG A 113 -1.34 -22.52 7.84
CA ARG A 113 0.02 -22.79 8.34
C ARG A 113 0.20 -22.30 9.78
N LEU A 114 -0.37 -21.16 10.14
CA LEU A 114 -0.33 -20.66 11.50
C LEU A 114 -1.11 -21.59 12.43
N ASP A 115 -2.31 -22.03 12.03
CA ASP A 115 -3.11 -22.99 12.80
C ASP A 115 -2.36 -24.31 13.01
N ASP A 116 -1.72 -24.85 11.96
CA ASP A 116 -0.91 -26.07 12.05
C ASP A 116 0.27 -25.88 13.02
N LEU A 117 0.94 -24.73 12.97
CA LEU A 117 2.04 -24.40 13.89
C LEU A 117 1.54 -24.25 15.34
N PHE A 118 0.40 -23.58 15.56
CA PHE A 118 -0.21 -23.47 16.89
C PHE A 118 -0.64 -24.83 17.42
N ALA A 119 -1.23 -25.69 16.59
CA ALA A 119 -1.60 -27.04 16.96
C ALA A 119 -0.38 -27.89 17.32
N MET A 120 0.69 -27.83 16.52
CA MET A 120 1.95 -28.52 16.82
C MET A 120 2.59 -28.00 18.12
N MET A 121 2.58 -26.69 18.33
CA MET A 121 3.11 -26.09 19.54
C MET A 121 2.27 -26.52 20.76
N LEU A 122 0.95 -26.44 20.70
CA LEU A 122 0.04 -26.87 21.78
C LEU A 122 0.18 -28.36 22.08
N THR A 123 0.31 -29.21 21.08
CA THR A 123 0.56 -30.64 21.30
C THR A 123 1.89 -30.89 22.01
N MET A 124 2.98 -30.23 21.62
CA MET A 124 4.26 -30.34 22.31
C MET A 124 4.23 -29.81 23.75
N PHE A 125 3.57 -28.67 23.98
CA PHE A 125 3.37 -28.14 25.34
C PHE A 125 2.52 -29.08 26.19
N SER A 126 1.44 -29.66 25.64
CA SER A 126 0.60 -30.62 26.35
C SER A 126 1.37 -31.88 26.72
N ALA A 127 2.20 -32.40 25.81
CA ALA A 127 3.06 -33.55 26.06
C ALA A 127 4.09 -33.26 27.17
N LEU A 128 4.71 -32.07 27.13
CA LEU A 128 5.66 -31.64 28.15
C LEU A 128 4.99 -31.52 29.53
N VAL A 129 3.81 -30.90 29.60
CA VAL A 129 3.04 -30.76 30.84
C VAL A 129 2.64 -32.13 31.39
N LEU A 130 2.19 -33.06 30.54
CA LEU A 130 1.86 -34.42 30.96
C LEU A 130 3.08 -35.18 31.51
N LEU A 131 4.25 -35.03 30.89
CA LEU A 131 5.50 -35.61 31.38
C LEU A 131 5.85 -35.06 32.77
N ILE A 132 5.81 -33.74 32.93
CA ILE A 132 6.10 -33.07 34.21
C ILE A 132 5.13 -33.55 35.29
N VAL A 133 3.83 -33.54 35.02
CA VAL A 133 2.79 -34.00 35.98
C VAL A 133 2.98 -35.48 36.32
N SER A 134 3.30 -36.33 35.34
CA SER A 134 3.61 -37.74 35.55
C SER A 134 4.82 -37.91 36.48
N LEU A 135 5.90 -37.17 36.24
CA LEU A 135 7.11 -37.20 37.07
C LEU A 135 6.84 -36.73 38.50
N PHE A 136 6.14 -35.62 38.69
CA PHE A 136 5.77 -35.13 40.01
C PHE A 136 4.86 -36.12 40.75
N GLY A 137 3.88 -36.69 40.04
CA GLY A 137 3.02 -37.75 40.58
C GLY A 137 3.83 -38.96 41.05
N TYR A 138 4.80 -39.39 40.24
CA TYR A 138 5.72 -40.48 40.57
C TYR A 138 6.58 -40.15 41.79
N ILE A 139 7.18 -38.95 41.87
CA ILE A 139 8.02 -38.53 43.00
C ILE A 139 7.22 -38.48 44.32
N VAL A 140 6.00 -37.94 44.29
CA VAL A 140 5.13 -37.88 45.47
C VAL A 140 4.75 -39.29 45.93
N TRP A 141 4.51 -40.20 45.00
CA TRP A 141 4.21 -41.60 45.30
C TRP A 141 5.45 -42.34 45.85
N ASP A 142 6.61 -42.18 45.22
CA ASP A 142 7.87 -42.79 45.64
C ASP A 142 8.26 -42.35 47.06
N ARG A 143 8.21 -41.05 47.36
CA ARG A 143 8.45 -40.55 48.73
C ARG A 143 7.51 -41.17 49.76
N ARG A 144 6.21 -41.29 49.44
CA ARG A 144 5.23 -41.90 50.36
C ARG A 144 5.47 -43.39 50.57
N THR A 145 6.03 -44.08 49.57
CA THR A 145 6.22 -45.53 49.59
C THR A 145 7.58 -45.89 50.21
N ALA A 146 8.63 -45.11 49.94
CA ALA A 146 9.98 -45.28 50.47
C ALA A 146 10.11 -44.92 51.96
N LEU A 147 9.22 -44.07 52.51
CA LEU A 147 9.20 -43.75 53.94
C LEU A 147 8.57 -44.86 54.81
N ARG A 148 7.71 -45.72 54.26
CA ARG A 148 7.08 -46.83 55.01
C ARG A 148 8.09 -47.80 55.65
N PRO A 149 9.15 -48.28 54.95
CA PRO A 149 10.14 -49.13 55.59
C PRO A 149 10.96 -48.38 56.65
N LEU A 150 11.17 -47.06 56.49
CA LEU A 150 11.87 -46.26 57.49
C LEU A 150 11.04 -46.12 58.78
N GLU A 151 9.72 -45.93 58.68
CA GLU A 151 8.82 -45.96 59.84
C GLU A 151 8.91 -47.29 60.57
N SER A 152 8.92 -48.41 59.85
CA SER A 152 9.04 -49.74 60.47
C SER A 152 10.39 -49.96 61.17
N ARG A 153 11.48 -49.40 60.62
CA ARG A 153 12.82 -49.47 61.23
C ARG A 153 12.92 -48.58 62.45
N LEU A 154 12.36 -47.37 62.38
CA LEU A 154 12.29 -46.45 63.51
C LEU A 154 11.46 -47.04 64.65
N ALA A 155 10.30 -47.63 64.34
CA ALA A 155 9.46 -48.29 65.34
C ALA A 155 10.17 -49.49 66.00
N ARG A 156 10.97 -50.25 65.24
CA ARG A 156 11.79 -51.34 65.80
C ARG A 156 12.94 -50.81 66.66
N LEU A 157 13.63 -49.76 66.20
CA LEU A 157 14.69 -49.11 66.96
C LEU A 157 14.16 -48.56 68.29
N GLU A 158 13.00 -47.92 68.28
CA GLU A 158 12.32 -47.47 69.49
C GLU A 158 12.01 -48.64 70.41
N GLN A 159 11.43 -49.72 69.88
CA GLN A 159 11.06 -50.89 70.68
C GLN A 159 12.25 -51.70 71.20
N ASP A 160 13.35 -51.78 70.46
CA ASP A 160 14.60 -52.40 70.90
C ASP A 160 15.27 -51.52 71.95
N LEU A 161 15.26 -50.19 71.78
CA LEU A 161 15.75 -49.25 72.78
C LEU A 161 14.93 -49.32 74.08
N GLU A 162 13.61 -49.45 74.00
CA GLU A 162 12.75 -49.67 75.17
C GLU A 162 13.04 -50.99 75.89
N ARG A 163 13.30 -52.07 75.11
CA ARG A 163 13.65 -53.38 75.65
C ARG A 163 15.04 -53.37 76.30
N ASP A 164 16.03 -52.82 75.63
CA ASP A 164 17.42 -52.76 76.12
C ASP A 164 17.57 -51.77 77.28
N LEU A 165 16.88 -50.63 77.27
CA LEU A 165 16.86 -49.75 78.45
C LEU A 165 16.01 -50.31 79.60
N GLN A 166 15.25 -51.41 79.38
CA GLN A 166 14.35 -52.04 80.35
C GLN A 166 13.48 -51.01 81.08
N LEU A 167 12.95 -50.02 80.35
CA LEU A 167 12.20 -48.90 80.95
C LEU A 167 10.94 -49.34 81.71
N ARG A 168 10.52 -50.60 81.56
CA ARG A 168 9.25 -51.14 82.06
C ARG A 168 9.38 -52.12 83.24
N HIS A 169 10.56 -52.26 83.86
CA HIS A 169 10.70 -53.01 85.13
C HIS A 169 10.62 -52.05 86.33
N GLU A 170 9.94 -52.48 87.39
CA GLU A 170 9.71 -51.71 88.63
C GLU A 170 10.99 -51.34 89.40
N GLU A 171 12.15 -51.86 89.00
CA GLU A 171 13.44 -51.67 89.70
C GLU A 171 14.43 -50.70 89.02
N GLY A 172 13.98 -49.93 88.01
CA GLY A 172 14.77 -48.85 87.37
C GLY A 172 15.71 -49.29 86.24
N SER A 173 15.98 -48.37 85.30
CA SER A 173 16.63 -48.63 84.00
C SER A 173 18.00 -49.31 84.08
N LEU A 174 18.39 -50.06 83.04
CA LEU A 174 19.73 -50.66 82.96
C LEU A 174 20.84 -49.61 83.04
N LEU A 175 20.60 -48.41 82.52
CA LEU A 175 21.54 -47.29 82.66
C LEU A 175 21.74 -46.90 84.12
N THR A 176 20.67 -46.88 84.93
CA THR A 176 20.82 -46.65 86.39
C THR A 176 21.61 -47.76 87.08
N ARG A 177 21.49 -49.02 86.65
CA ARG A 177 22.25 -50.15 87.23
C ARG A 177 23.73 -50.10 86.84
N LEU A 178 24.03 -49.85 85.57
CA LEU A 178 25.40 -49.70 85.09
C LEU A 178 26.06 -48.47 85.71
N LEU A 179 25.35 -47.36 85.84
CA LEU A 179 25.85 -46.16 86.50
C LEU A 179 26.12 -46.41 87.98
N LYS A 180 25.29 -47.21 88.67
CA LYS A 180 25.52 -47.61 90.05
C LYS A 180 26.73 -48.54 90.19
N ALA A 181 26.90 -49.52 89.30
CA ALA A 181 28.05 -50.41 89.29
C ALA A 181 29.37 -49.69 88.95
N LEU A 182 29.35 -48.78 87.97
CA LEU A 182 30.49 -47.92 87.64
C LEU A 182 30.82 -46.96 88.79
N ARG A 183 29.81 -46.45 89.49
CA ARG A 183 30.00 -45.61 90.69
C ARG A 183 30.61 -46.42 91.85
N GLU A 184 30.25 -47.69 92.00
CA GLU A 184 30.83 -48.60 92.99
C GLU A 184 32.31 -48.85 92.66
N LEU A 185 32.62 -49.19 91.40
CA LEU A 185 33.99 -49.45 90.95
C LEU A 185 34.88 -48.19 90.99
N ALA A 186 34.30 -47.02 90.75
CA ALA A 186 34.99 -45.73 90.88
C ALA A 186 35.38 -45.40 92.32
N ARG A 187 34.76 -46.01 93.34
CA ARG A 187 35.23 -45.85 94.73
C ARG A 187 36.52 -46.60 95.00
N GLU A 188 36.81 -47.65 94.23
CA GLU A 188 37.99 -48.50 94.42
C GLU A 188 39.18 -48.07 93.54
N ASP A 189 38.94 -47.42 92.40
CA ASP A 189 39.98 -47.02 91.45
C ASP A 189 39.97 -45.50 91.16
N GLU A 190 41.00 -44.78 91.66
CA GLU A 190 41.10 -43.31 91.53
C GLU A 190 41.12 -42.84 90.07
N ARG A 191 41.62 -43.67 89.14
CA ARG A 191 41.67 -43.33 87.71
C ARG A 191 40.27 -43.29 87.10
N LEU A 192 39.39 -44.22 87.45
CA LEU A 192 38.02 -44.26 86.97
C LEU A 192 37.17 -43.14 87.58
N ALA A 193 37.38 -42.79 88.85
CA ALA A 193 36.71 -41.67 89.50
C ALA A 193 36.99 -40.33 88.80
N ASN A 194 38.25 -40.09 88.42
CA ASN A 194 38.62 -38.86 87.72
C ASN A 194 38.03 -38.79 86.31
N VAL A 195 37.95 -39.92 85.60
CA VAL A 195 37.31 -39.98 84.27
C VAL A 195 35.80 -39.72 84.40
N LEU A 196 35.10 -40.35 85.34
CA LEU A 196 33.67 -40.10 85.56
C LEU A 196 33.36 -38.66 85.99
N ARG A 197 34.22 -38.03 86.80
CA ARG A 197 34.13 -36.59 87.11
C ARG A 197 34.34 -35.71 85.88
N SER A 198 35.30 -36.05 85.01
CA SER A 198 35.53 -35.28 83.78
C SER A 198 34.35 -35.32 82.80
N PHE A 199 33.58 -36.42 82.82
CA PHE A 199 32.35 -36.56 82.03
C PHE A 199 31.09 -36.10 82.78
N SER A 200 31.22 -35.47 83.96
CA SER A 200 30.12 -34.91 84.78
C SER A 200 29.05 -35.90 85.27
N VAL A 201 29.39 -37.20 85.34
CA VAL A 201 28.44 -38.26 85.74
C VAL A 201 28.50 -38.59 87.25
N LEU A 202 29.32 -37.86 88.02
CA LEU A 202 29.55 -38.11 89.45
C LEU A 202 29.45 -36.85 90.29
#